data_AF-A0A7C2LNA0-F1
#
_entry.id   AF-A0A7C2LNA0-F1
#
_cell.length_a   1.000
_cell.length_b   1.000
_cell.length_c   1.000
_cell.angle_alpha   90.00
_cell.angle_beta   90.00
_cell.angle_gamma   90.00
#
_symmetry.space_group_name_H-M   'P 1'
#
loop_
_entity.id
_entity.type
_entity.pdbx_description
1 polymer ?
#
loop_
_entity_poly.entity_id
_entity_poly.type
_entity_poly.pdbx_seq_one_letter_code
_entity_poly.pdbx_strand_id
1 'polypeptide(L)'
;ASLLTVTERGFGKRTALSEYRKIRRGGQGVINIQMSERTGRSIGILTVYDDDELMIITERGIAIRQSVAAIRSISRNTQGVRLIRLDPEDRVVAVAKVEEKDEDETAPSDADSAVSSPD
;
A
#
# COMPACT_ATOMS: atom_id res chain seq x y z
N ALA A 1 -5.77 -11.58 6.99
CA ALA A 1 -4.50 -11.01 6.52
C ALA A 1 -4.03 -11.70 5.24
N SER A 2 -3.56 -10.90 4.28
CA SER A 2 -2.94 -11.33 3.03
C SER A 2 -1.65 -10.52 2.80
N LEU A 3 -0.73 -11.05 1.99
CA LEU A 3 0.44 -10.31 1.53
C LEU A 3 0.10 -9.58 0.25
N LEU A 4 0.11 -8.26 0.30
CA LEU A 4 0.10 -7.39 -0.86
C LEU A 4 1.52 -7.29 -1.42
N THR A 5 1.65 -7.41 -2.74
CA THR A 5 2.89 -7.07 -3.46
C THR A 5 2.57 -6.10 -4.57
N VAL A 6 3.39 -5.05 -4.70
CA VAL A 6 3.27 -4.02 -5.73
C VAL A 6 4.60 -3.86 -6.47
N THR A 7 4.51 -3.66 -7.79
CA THR A 7 5.66 -3.52 -8.68
C THR A 7 5.76 -2.12 -9.27
N GLU A 8 6.93 -1.77 -9.81
CA GLU A 8 7.26 -0.44 -10.32
C GLU A 8 6.32 0.03 -11.45
N ARG A 9 5.81 -0.91 -12.28
CA ARG A 9 4.91 -0.61 -13.40
C ARG A 9 3.43 -0.66 -13.02
N GLY A 10 3.12 -0.52 -11.73
CA GLY A 10 1.74 -0.43 -11.24
C GLY A 10 0.98 -1.74 -11.28
N PHE A 11 1.67 -2.88 -11.29
CA PHE A 11 1.05 -4.19 -11.08
C PHE A 11 1.10 -4.58 -9.61
N GLY A 12 0.14 -5.41 -9.20
CA GLY A 12 0.16 -5.96 -7.87
C GLY A 12 -0.93 -6.99 -7.66
N LYS A 13 -0.91 -7.58 -6.47
CA LYS A 13 -1.83 -8.63 -6.06
C LYS A 13 -1.78 -8.84 -4.57
N ARG A 14 -2.83 -9.46 -4.07
CA ARG A 14 -2.86 -10.04 -2.73
C ARG A 14 -2.67 -11.54 -2.83
N THR A 15 -1.96 -12.12 -1.88
CA THR A 15 -1.84 -13.57 -1.78
C THR A 15 -2.07 -14.00 -0.34
N ALA A 16 -2.84 -15.07 -0.14
CA ALA A 16 -3.09 -15.58 1.20
C ALA A 16 -1.79 -16.02 1.87
N LEU A 17 -1.64 -15.70 3.16
CA LEU A 17 -0.45 -16.09 3.93
C LEU A 17 -0.24 -17.61 3.97
N SER A 18 -1.32 -18.39 3.88
CA SER A 18 -1.28 -19.86 3.81
C SER A 18 -0.55 -20.41 2.59
N GLU A 19 -0.41 -19.64 1.50
CA GLU A 19 0.36 -20.08 0.33
C GLU A 19 1.87 -20.08 0.58
N TYR A 20 2.35 -19.34 1.59
CA TYR A 20 3.77 -19.22 1.92
C TYR A 20 4.17 -20.31 2.91
N ARG A 21 4.70 -21.41 2.38
CA ARG A 21 5.26 -22.49 3.20
C ARG A 21 6.43 -21.97 4.05
N LYS A 22 6.55 -22.52 5.26
CA LYS A 22 7.73 -22.30 6.11
C LYS A 22 8.97 -22.86 5.42
N ILE A 23 10.04 -22.07 5.42
CA ILE A 23 11.36 -22.47 4.91
C ILE A 23 12.39 -22.31 6.03
N ARG A 24 13.47 -23.09 5.97
CA ARG A 24 14.58 -22.94 6.92
C ARG A 24 15.28 -21.60 6.70
N ARG A 25 15.80 -21.02 7.79
CA ARG A 25 16.66 -19.84 7.74
C ARG A 25 17.89 -20.14 6.87
N GLY A 26 18.28 -19.18 6.02
CA GLY A 26 19.42 -19.32 5.10
C GLY A 26 19.09 -19.99 3.76
N GLY A 27 17.83 -20.38 3.50
CA GLY A 27 17.39 -20.83 2.19
C GLY A 27 17.13 -19.68 1.20
N GLN A 28 17.00 -20.01 -0.09
CA GLN A 28 16.80 -19.04 -1.19
C GLN A 28 15.39 -18.41 -1.27
N GLY A 29 14.49 -18.70 -0.33
CA GLY A 29 13.13 -18.18 -0.37
C GLY A 29 12.16 -19.00 -1.20
N VAL A 30 11.01 -18.38 -1.49
CA VAL A 30 9.99 -18.88 -2.44
C VAL A 30 9.56 -17.73 -3.34
N ILE A 31 9.15 -18.03 -4.57
CA ILE A 31 8.73 -16.99 -5.52
C ILE A 31 7.44 -16.32 -5.01
N ASN A 32 7.46 -14.99 -4.90
CA ASN A 32 6.35 -14.17 -4.43
C ASN A 32 5.53 -13.53 -5.56
N ILE A 33 6.22 -13.11 -6.63
CA ILE A 33 5.62 -12.51 -7.81
C ILE A 33 6.52 -12.81 -9.02
N GLN A 34 5.92 -13.03 -10.18
CA GLN A 34 6.68 -13.14 -11.42
C GLN A 34 7.01 -11.74 -11.94
N MET A 35 8.30 -11.44 -12.00
CA MET A 35 8.80 -10.19 -12.57
C MET A 35 9.07 -10.38 -14.06
N SER A 36 8.78 -9.34 -14.84
CA SER A 36 8.99 -9.26 -16.29
C SER A 36 9.24 -7.81 -16.65
N GLU A 37 9.67 -7.52 -17.87
CA GLU A 37 9.80 -6.12 -18.35
C GLU A 37 8.47 -5.34 -18.23
N ARG A 38 7.34 -6.04 -18.37
CA ARG A 38 6.00 -5.45 -18.26
C ARG A 38 5.63 -5.06 -16.83
N THR A 39 6.03 -5.86 -15.84
CA THR A 39 5.69 -5.63 -14.42
C THR A 39 6.76 -4.83 -13.70
N GLY A 40 8.00 -4.96 -14.14
CA GLY A 40 9.19 -4.40 -13.51
C GLY A 40 9.48 -4.99 -12.13
N ARG A 41 10.30 -4.30 -11.33
CA ARG A 41 10.75 -4.79 -10.03
C ARG A 41 9.66 -4.69 -8.96
N SER A 42 9.73 -5.54 -7.95
CA SER A 42 8.91 -5.41 -6.74
C SER A 42 9.38 -4.19 -5.93
N ILE A 43 8.46 -3.27 -5.61
CA ILE A 43 8.74 -2.04 -4.86
C ILE A 43 8.28 -2.15 -3.41
N GLY A 44 7.19 -2.86 -3.15
CA GLY A 44 6.62 -2.94 -1.81
C GLY A 44 5.94 -4.28 -1.54
N ILE A 45 6.10 -4.76 -0.31
CA ILE A 45 5.39 -5.91 0.23
C ILE A 45 4.81 -5.50 1.58
N LEU A 46 3.49 -5.60 1.73
CA LEU A 46 2.76 -5.18 2.92
C LEU A 46 1.83 -6.30 3.37
N THR A 47 1.69 -6.47 4.68
CA THR A 47 0.62 -7.31 5.22
C THR A 47 -0.63 -6.46 5.36
N VAL A 48 -1.73 -6.90 4.76
CA VAL A 48 -2.97 -6.15 4.66
C VAL A 48 -4.19 -7.00 5.01
N TYR A 49 -5.23 -6.34 5.47
CA TYR A 49 -6.57 -6.85 5.72
C TYR A 49 -7.54 -6.27 4.66
N ASP A 50 -8.77 -6.77 4.60
CA ASP A 50 -9.71 -6.39 3.53
C ASP A 50 -10.26 -4.97 3.70
N ASP A 51 -10.32 -4.50 4.96
CA ASP A 51 -10.74 -3.18 5.41
C ASP A 51 -9.65 -2.11 5.28
N ASP A 52 -8.38 -2.51 5.16
CA ASP A 52 -7.28 -1.58 4.96
C ASP A 52 -7.41 -0.78 3.64
N GLU A 53 -6.80 0.40 3.64
CA GLU A 53 -6.59 1.20 2.44
C GLU A 53 -5.12 1.40 2.11
N LEU A 54 -4.83 1.65 0.84
CA LEU A 54 -3.49 1.82 0.32
C LEU A 54 -3.32 3.17 -0.36
N MET A 55 -2.19 3.79 -0.09
CA MET A 55 -1.66 4.92 -0.84
C MET A 55 -0.55 4.43 -1.76
N ILE A 56 -0.69 4.66 -3.07
CA ILE A 56 0.35 4.41 -4.07
C ILE A 56 0.87 5.76 -4.56
N ILE A 57 2.18 5.95 -4.51
CA ILE A 57 2.84 7.20 -4.90
C ILE A 57 3.75 6.93 -6.09
N THR A 58 3.59 7.73 -7.14
CA THR A 58 4.43 7.67 -8.34
C THR A 58 5.58 8.68 -8.28
N GLU A 59 6.59 8.49 -9.12
CA GLU A 59 7.76 9.38 -9.20
C GLU A 59 7.38 10.82 -9.56
N ARG A 60 6.33 10.98 -10.38
CA ARG A 60 5.79 12.30 -10.76
C ARG A 60 4.92 12.95 -9.67
N GLY A 61 4.83 12.36 -8.48
CA GLY A 61 4.10 12.91 -7.35
C GLY A 61 2.59 12.65 -7.38
N ILE A 62 2.12 11.73 -8.23
CA ILE A 62 0.71 11.32 -8.23
C ILE A 62 0.49 10.37 -7.06
N ALA A 63 -0.44 10.72 -6.17
CA ALA A 63 -0.86 9.89 -5.06
C ALA A 63 -2.26 9.33 -5.33
N ILE A 64 -2.40 8.00 -5.21
CA ILE A 64 -3.64 7.28 -5.49
C ILE A 64 -4.02 6.48 -4.25
N ARG A 65 -5.19 6.79 -3.68
CA ARG A 65 -5.82 6.03 -2.60
C ARG A 65 -6.75 4.97 -3.20
N GLN A 66 -6.64 3.72 -2.75
CA GLN A 66 -7.58 2.66 -3.13
C GLN A 66 -7.78 1.66 -1.99
N SER A 67 -8.98 1.09 -1.92
CA SER A 67 -9.29 0.00 -1.00
C SER A 67 -8.50 -1.28 -1.34
N VAL A 68 -7.97 -1.95 -0.32
CA VAL A 68 -7.30 -3.24 -0.46
C VAL A 68 -8.25 -4.30 -0.99
N ALA A 69 -9.53 -4.28 -0.60
CA ALA A 69 -10.54 -5.24 -1.04
C ALA A 69 -10.69 -5.31 -2.57
N ALA A 70 -10.50 -4.18 -3.27
CA ALA A 70 -10.57 -4.11 -4.73
C ALA A 70 -9.40 -4.82 -5.43
N ILE A 71 -8.29 -5.06 -4.74
CA ILE A 71 -7.10 -5.71 -5.32
C ILE A 71 -7.34 -7.21 -5.40
N ARG A 72 -7.02 -7.81 -6.55
CA ARG A 72 -7.26 -9.24 -6.78
C ARG A 72 -6.40 -10.11 -5.87
N SER A 73 -7.04 -11.07 -5.19
CA SER A 73 -6.36 -12.15 -4.47
C SER A 73 -6.09 -13.32 -5.42
N ILE A 74 -4.82 -13.66 -5.64
CA ILE A 74 -4.38 -14.74 -6.54
C ILE A 74 -3.09 -15.40 -6.03
N SER A 75 -2.72 -16.53 -6.63
CA SER A 75 -1.56 -17.30 -6.20
C SER A 75 -0.20 -16.56 -6.31
N ARG A 76 0.78 -17.00 -5.52
CA ARG A 76 2.13 -16.44 -5.42
C ARG A 76 2.93 -16.47 -6.72
N ASN A 77 2.87 -17.54 -7.51
CA ASN A 77 3.69 -17.61 -8.72
C ASN A 77 2.94 -17.06 -9.95
N THR A 78 2.59 -15.77 -9.89
CA THR A 78 1.84 -15.05 -10.93
C THR A 78 2.36 -13.62 -11.06
N GLN A 79 2.06 -12.94 -12.17
CA GLN A 79 2.47 -11.55 -12.43
C GLN A 79 1.63 -10.49 -11.70
N GLY A 80 0.45 -10.85 -11.19
CA GLY A 80 -0.50 -9.87 -10.65
C GLY A 80 -1.41 -9.25 -11.70
N VAL A 81 -2.20 -8.28 -11.25
CA VAL A 81 -3.10 -7.47 -12.08
C VAL A 81 -2.63 -6.02 -12.06
N ARG A 82 -3.06 -5.23 -13.04
CA ARG A 82 -2.76 -3.80 -13.08
C ARG A 82 -3.60 -3.09 -12.01
N LEU A 83 -2.93 -2.42 -11.07
CA LEU A 83 -3.56 -1.59 -10.04
C LEU A 83 -3.84 -0.18 -10.58
N ILE A 84 -2.84 0.40 -11.23
CA ILE A 84 -2.91 1.75 -11.78
C ILE A 84 -2.35 1.77 -13.20
N ARG A 85 -2.85 2.70 -14.02
CA ARG A 85 -2.26 2.99 -15.33
C ARG A 85 -1.23 4.09 -15.12
N LEU A 86 -0.01 3.83 -15.58
CA LEU A 86 1.10 4.77 -15.54
C LEU A 86 1.43 5.20 -16.95
N ASP A 87 1.92 6.43 -17.08
CA ASP A 87 2.59 6.86 -18.29
C ASP A 87 3.89 6.06 -18.48
N PRO A 88 4.39 5.90 -19.73
CA PRO A 88 5.57 5.06 -20.01
C PRO A 88 6.83 5.46 -19.21
N GLU A 89 6.95 6.75 -18.90
CA GLU A 89 8.07 7.35 -18.17
C GLU A 89 7.82 7.50 -16.66
N ASP A 90 6.64 7.12 -16.17
CA ASP A 90 6.32 7.16 -14.74
C ASP A 90 6.44 5.76 -14.12
N ARG A 91 6.66 5.73 -12.80
CA ARG A 91 6.80 4.50 -12.03
C ARG A 91 6.30 4.70 -10.61
N VAL A 92 5.83 3.62 -9.99
CA VAL A 92 5.57 3.58 -8.55
C VAL A 92 6.89 3.63 -7.80
N VAL A 93 7.00 4.57 -6.86
CA VAL A 93 8.19 4.72 -6.00
C VAL A 93 7.90 4.34 -4.55
N ALA A 94 6.66 4.46 -4.11
CA ALA A 94 6.28 4.08 -2.75
C ALA A 94 4.85 3.54 -2.69
N VAL A 95 4.62 2.66 -1.71
CA VAL A 95 3.30 2.17 -1.32
C VAL A 95 3.24 2.17 0.19
N ALA A 96 2.18 2.73 0.75
CA ALA A 96 1.94 2.78 2.17
C ALA A 96 0.51 2.33 2.49
N LYS A 97 0.34 1.76 3.67
CA LYS A 97 -0.98 1.52 4.23
C LYS A 97 -1.48 2.82 4.86
N VAL A 98 -2.76 3.12 4.67
CA VAL A 98 -3.41 4.26 5.32
C VAL A 98 -3.94 3.78 6.66
N GLU A 99 -3.62 4.50 7.72
CA GLU A 99 -4.26 4.31 9.03
C GLU A 99 -5.50 5.21 9.06
N GLU A 100 -6.65 4.64 9.41
CA GLU A 100 -7.82 5.45 9.75
C GLU A 100 -7.51 6.19 11.05
N LYS A 101 -7.61 7.51 11.03
CA LYS A 101 -7.65 8.29 12.26
C LYS A 101 -9.07 8.20 12.80
N ASP A 102 -9.23 7.68 14.01
CA ASP A 102 -10.46 7.85 14.77
C ASP A 102 -10.77 9.36 14.84
N GLU A 103 -11.96 9.79 14.44
CA GLU A 103 -12.38 11.20 14.35
C GLU A 103 -12.60 11.88 15.73
N ASP A 104 -11.91 11.43 16.78
CA ASP A 104 -12.01 11.98 18.14
C ASP A 104 -10.82 12.89 18.51
N GLU A 105 -10.40 13.78 17.58
CA GLU A 105 -9.48 14.88 17.92
C GLU A 105 -10.20 16.24 17.85
N THR A 106 -10.98 16.48 18.90
CA THR A 106 -11.30 17.76 19.55
C THR A 106 -11.44 18.99 18.65
N ALA A 107 -12.69 19.41 18.41
CA ALA A 107 -13.03 20.74 17.92
C ALA A 107 -12.30 21.83 18.75
N PRO A 108 -11.75 22.89 18.13
CA PRO A 108 -11.23 24.02 18.89
C PRO A 108 -12.41 24.67 19.62
N SER A 109 -12.44 24.57 20.94
CA SER A 109 -13.34 25.39 21.74
C SER A 109 -12.78 26.82 21.70
N ASP A 110 -13.38 27.66 20.85
CA ASP A 110 -13.30 29.10 20.99
C ASP A 110 -13.86 29.49 22.37
N ALA A 111 -12.97 29.62 23.35
CA ALA A 111 -13.24 30.34 24.58
C ALA A 111 -12.54 31.69 24.48
N ASP A 112 -13.21 32.59 23.78
CA ASP A 112 -13.05 34.02 23.94
C ASP A 112 -13.30 34.38 25.42
N SER A 113 -12.24 34.77 26.12
CA SER A 113 -12.37 35.63 27.28
C SER A 113 -11.29 36.71 27.19
N ALA A 114 -11.60 37.74 26.39
CA ALA A 114 -11.23 39.08 26.79
C ALA A 114 -11.61 39.32 28.26
N VAL A 115 -10.68 39.85 29.06
CA VAL A 115 -10.85 41.10 29.84
C VAL A 115 -9.63 41.32 30.77
N SER A 116 -9.01 42.48 30.54
CA SER A 116 -8.21 43.37 31.41
C SER A 116 -6.79 43.01 31.89
N SER A 117 -5.77 43.62 31.27
CA SER A 117 -4.83 44.53 31.98
C SER A 117 -5.61 45.78 32.46
N PRO A 118 -5.26 46.54 33.52
CA PRO A 118 -3.94 46.88 34.10
C PRO A 118 -3.87 46.64 35.64
N ASP A 119 -2.73 46.68 36.34
CA ASP A 119 -1.86 47.82 36.74
C ASP A 119 -0.40 47.37 36.94
#